data_AF-A0A4U3LFB2-F1
#
_entry.id   AF-A0A4U3LFB2-F1
#
_cell.length_a   1.000
_cell.length_b   1.000
_cell.length_c   1.000
_cell.angle_alpha   90.00
_cell.angle_beta   90.00
_cell.angle_gamma   90.00
#
_symmetry.space_group_name_H-M   'P 1'
#
loop_
_entity.id
_entity.type
_entity.pdbx_description
1 polymer ?
#
loop_
_entity_poly.entity_id
_entity_poly.type
_entity_poly.pdbx_seq_one_letter_code
_entity_poly.pdbx_strand_id
1 'polypeptide(L)'
;MQRVLWATAARGGFGADGLELVVKRLQSAAPPADGWLPKLEKRGEAPRASGTRFEAVADQETARTRLARIRNAIESIAGNTEAREPAPTLSYISPTTNSTNNTDRPIAPDNGRDTGDASNRDTTRDAGHAANRALDHDATRDTGHGPVDGSRRHTTRDTGLDAAGGHGSGRESGRGSRRPQGGRGRGAAGASAEGAAAADSAAGLLRLLISEGSEPERESLARVAVLRAQISGAGESAVERLEDSVGTVDELLANDLSQTDDPHLAAAVLRVIGPSVLPAIEDLAQVAGQPSPKQIDVTSDSHTIAIRPDGPDQLQLNTALSTIKQSAGPVTAGKLAVPAVLVGVGAIVAIGLGFVNAIWIVAGLILIGIGAFRYWSIRTASKNDKTAAADRATRLTDRCTTAAAQLAKHTNATESRQTAVTTDLTTIRQHLTT
;
A
#
# COMPACT_ATOMS: atom_id res chain seq x y z
N MET A 1 -12.45 27.94 17.16
CA MET A 1 -13.09 27.42 18.39
C MET A 1 -13.18 25.89 18.42
N GLN A 2 -13.66 25.21 17.36
CA GLN A 2 -13.73 23.72 17.32
C GLN A 2 -12.39 23.02 17.56
N ARG A 3 -11.31 23.43 16.87
CA ARG A 3 -9.95 22.89 17.10
C ARG A 3 -9.49 22.99 18.55
N VAL A 4 -9.78 24.12 19.22
CA VAL A 4 -9.42 24.33 20.63
C VAL A 4 -10.21 23.37 21.52
N LEU A 5 -11.53 23.23 21.30
CA LEU A 5 -12.35 22.25 22.02
C LEU A 5 -11.81 20.82 21.83
N TRP A 6 -11.39 20.46 20.63
CA TRP A 6 -10.82 19.13 20.36
C TRP A 6 -9.47 18.93 21.02
N ALA A 7 -8.57 19.90 20.92
CA ALA A 7 -7.27 19.86 21.58
C ALA A 7 -7.41 19.80 23.11
N THR A 8 -8.36 20.54 23.68
CA THR A 8 -8.67 20.49 25.11
C THR A 8 -9.27 19.14 25.51
N ALA A 9 -10.19 18.58 24.71
CA ALA A 9 -10.74 17.24 24.94
C ALA A 9 -9.66 16.15 24.84
N ALA A 10 -8.82 16.22 23.81
CA ALA A 10 -7.69 15.32 23.57
C ALA A 10 -6.69 15.32 24.72
N ARG A 11 -6.44 16.49 25.32
CA ARG A 11 -5.58 16.67 26.50
C ARG A 11 -6.26 16.31 27.83
N GLY A 12 -7.48 15.76 27.79
CA GLY A 12 -8.23 15.35 28.99
C GLY A 12 -8.87 16.50 29.77
N GLY A 13 -8.94 17.71 29.21
CA GLY A 13 -9.46 18.90 29.89
C GLY A 13 -10.95 18.85 30.24
N PHE A 14 -11.72 17.90 29.69
CA PHE A 14 -13.14 17.69 30.01
C PHE A 14 -13.41 16.44 30.86
N GLY A 15 -12.37 15.74 31.32
CA GLY A 15 -12.51 14.42 31.95
C GLY A 15 -12.98 13.34 30.96
N ALA A 16 -13.16 12.11 31.48
CA ALA A 16 -13.54 10.95 30.66
C ALA A 16 -14.93 11.10 30.01
N ASP A 17 -15.93 11.55 30.78
CA ASP A 17 -17.30 11.73 30.29
C ASP A 17 -17.41 12.80 29.20
N GLY A 18 -16.65 13.89 29.35
CA GLY A 18 -16.61 14.97 28.36
C GLY A 18 -15.94 14.54 27.06
N LEU A 19 -14.89 13.73 27.14
CA LEU A 19 -14.26 13.12 25.96
C LEU A 19 -15.25 12.22 25.22
N GLU A 20 -15.99 11.36 25.93
CA GLU A 20 -16.98 10.47 25.33
C GLU A 20 -18.05 11.25 24.54
N LEU A 21 -18.53 12.36 25.09
CA LEU A 21 -19.55 13.19 24.46
C LEU A 21 -19.04 13.88 23.19
N VAL A 22 -17.77 14.35 23.21
CA VAL A 22 -17.10 14.91 22.03
C VAL A 22 -16.88 13.84 20.96
N VAL A 23 -16.39 12.67 21.34
CA VAL A 23 -16.18 11.53 20.42
C VAL A 23 -17.50 11.13 19.77
N LYS A 24 -18.58 10.96 20.54
CA LYS A 24 -19.91 10.61 20.02
C LYS A 24 -20.44 11.66 19.05
N ARG A 25 -20.22 12.94 19.34
CA ARG A 25 -20.63 14.04 18.44
C ARG A 25 -19.80 14.03 17.14
N LEU A 26 -18.49 13.80 17.24
CA LEU A 26 -17.63 13.73 16.07
C LEU A 26 -17.95 12.51 15.20
N GLN A 27 -18.18 11.35 15.80
CA GLN A 27 -18.62 10.15 15.08
C GLN A 27 -19.94 10.36 14.33
N SER A 28 -20.87 11.14 14.90
CA SER A 28 -22.11 11.48 14.19
C SER A 28 -21.93 12.42 12.98
N ALA A 29 -20.78 13.11 12.91
CA ALA A 29 -20.45 14.05 11.85
C ALA A 29 -19.36 13.53 10.89
N ALA A 30 -18.67 12.44 11.26
CA ALA A 30 -17.58 11.88 10.48
C ALA A 30 -18.13 11.23 9.19
N PRO A 31 -17.46 11.43 8.04
CA PRO A 31 -17.81 10.74 6.80
C PRO A 31 -17.56 9.23 6.91
N PRO A 32 -18.09 8.42 5.97
CA PRO A 32 -17.84 6.99 5.93
C PRO A 32 -16.34 6.65 5.90
N ALA A 33 -16.02 5.46 6.38
CA ALA A 33 -14.67 4.93 6.60
C ALA A 33 -13.71 5.08 5.40
N ASP A 34 -14.25 5.07 4.18
CA ASP A 34 -13.52 5.03 2.92
C ASP A 34 -12.51 6.19 2.75
N GLY A 35 -12.75 7.34 3.37
CA GLY A 35 -11.86 8.50 3.30
C GLY A 35 -10.64 8.45 4.22
N TRP A 36 -10.65 7.62 5.27
CA TRP A 36 -9.64 7.62 6.32
C TRP A 36 -8.48 6.66 6.07
N LEU A 37 -8.77 5.49 5.48
CA LEU A 37 -7.75 4.46 5.21
C LEU A 37 -6.57 4.99 4.38
N PRO A 38 -6.79 5.68 3.23
CA PRO A 38 -5.71 6.22 2.42
C PRO A 38 -4.89 7.28 3.16
N LYS A 39 -5.50 8.03 4.08
CA LYS A 39 -4.81 9.04 4.90
C LYS A 39 -3.88 8.36 5.92
N LEU A 40 -4.33 7.29 6.58
CA LEU A 40 -3.50 6.46 7.47
C LEU A 40 -2.36 5.77 6.72
N GLU A 41 -2.63 5.22 5.54
CA GLU A 41 -1.62 4.54 4.72
C GLU A 41 -0.48 5.47 4.28
N LYS A 42 -0.77 6.74 3.99
CA LYS A 42 0.25 7.74 3.61
C LYS A 42 1.23 8.03 4.74
N ARG A 43 0.81 7.86 6.00
CA ARG A 43 1.64 8.10 7.17
C ARG A 43 2.57 6.92 7.48
N GLY A 44 2.14 5.70 7.17
CA GLY A 44 2.96 4.51 7.38
C GLY A 44 4.12 4.43 6.40
N GLU A 45 5.33 4.12 6.87
CA GLU A 45 6.45 3.85 5.99
C GLU A 45 6.12 2.66 5.08
N ALA A 46 6.31 2.83 3.77
CA ALA A 46 6.00 1.80 2.80
C ALA A 46 6.99 0.62 2.93
N PRO A 47 6.53 -0.59 3.29
CA PRO A 47 7.37 -1.77 3.15
C PRO A 47 7.80 -1.88 1.69
N ARG A 48 9.06 -2.26 1.46
CA ARG A 48 9.53 -2.57 0.11
C ARG A 48 8.65 -3.67 -0.46
N ALA A 49 7.85 -3.34 -1.47
CA ALA A 49 6.99 -4.29 -2.13
C ALA A 49 7.87 -5.34 -2.83
N SER A 50 7.87 -6.57 -2.29
CA SER A 50 8.41 -7.72 -3.01
C SER A 50 7.35 -8.15 -4.03
N GLY A 51 7.28 -7.46 -5.16
CA GLY A 51 6.27 -7.71 -6.19
C GLY A 51 6.30 -9.16 -6.64
N THR A 52 5.21 -9.90 -6.36
CA THR A 52 4.97 -11.21 -6.98
C THR A 52 4.45 -10.97 -8.39
N ARG A 53 4.73 -11.92 -9.32
CA ARG A 53 4.30 -11.80 -10.72
C ARG A 53 2.90 -12.37 -10.97
N PHE A 54 2.22 -12.85 -9.92
CA PHE A 54 0.94 -13.52 -10.05
C PHE A 54 -0.20 -12.56 -9.77
N GLU A 55 -0.98 -12.27 -10.81
CA GLU A 55 -2.17 -11.42 -10.73
C GLU A 55 -3.18 -11.96 -9.71
N ALA A 56 -3.38 -13.28 -9.67
CA ALA A 56 -4.28 -13.95 -8.72
C ALA A 56 -3.92 -13.74 -7.23
N VAL A 57 -2.71 -13.29 -6.95
CA VAL A 57 -2.18 -13.07 -5.59
C VAL A 57 -1.87 -11.58 -5.35
N ALA A 58 -1.94 -10.75 -6.41
CA ALA A 58 -1.59 -9.34 -6.34
C ALA A 58 -2.46 -8.58 -5.34
N ASP A 59 -3.76 -8.88 -5.31
CA ASP A 59 -4.70 -8.27 -4.36
C ASP A 59 -4.39 -8.66 -2.91
N GLN A 60 -4.04 -9.93 -2.66
CA GLN A 60 -3.66 -10.41 -1.32
C GLN A 60 -2.39 -9.72 -0.82
N GLU A 61 -1.34 -9.62 -1.64
CA GLU A 61 -0.08 -8.96 -1.24
C GLU A 61 -0.25 -7.44 -1.12
N THR A 62 -1.09 -6.83 -1.96
CA THR A 62 -1.44 -5.41 -1.85
C THR A 62 -2.17 -5.14 -0.55
N ALA A 63 -3.20 -5.93 -0.23
CA ALA A 63 -3.91 -5.86 1.04
C ALA A 63 -2.95 -6.05 2.21
N ARG A 64 -2.11 -7.09 2.21
CA ARG A 64 -1.12 -7.32 3.28
C ARG A 64 -0.17 -6.13 3.47
N THR A 65 0.32 -5.56 2.38
CA THR A 65 1.23 -4.39 2.43
C THR A 65 0.51 -3.17 2.99
N ARG A 66 -0.74 -2.94 2.60
CA ARG A 66 -1.57 -1.85 3.14
C ARG A 66 -1.86 -2.06 4.64
N LEU A 67 -2.14 -3.29 5.07
CA LEU A 67 -2.36 -3.62 6.48
C LEU A 67 -1.13 -3.30 7.32
N ALA A 68 0.05 -3.73 6.86
CA ALA A 68 1.31 -3.46 7.53
C ALA A 68 1.61 -1.95 7.62
N ARG A 69 1.30 -1.17 6.57
CA ARG A 69 1.42 0.30 6.63
C ARG A 69 0.50 0.92 7.65
N ILE A 70 -0.76 0.50 7.69
CA ILE A 70 -1.75 0.99 8.66
C ILE A 70 -1.31 0.65 10.08
N ARG A 71 -0.84 -0.58 10.31
CA ARG A 71 -0.26 -0.99 11.59
C ARG A 71 0.90 -0.07 11.98
N ASN A 72 1.89 0.11 11.11
CA ASN A 72 3.05 0.96 11.39
C ASN A 72 2.65 2.42 11.67
N ALA A 73 1.66 2.95 10.94
CA ALA A 73 1.12 4.28 11.18
C ALA A 73 0.47 4.39 12.57
N ILE A 74 -0.35 3.40 12.93
CA ILE A 74 -1.03 3.33 14.24
C ILE A 74 -0.03 3.16 15.38
N GLU A 75 0.97 2.28 15.23
CA GLU A 75 2.04 2.11 16.21
C GLU A 75 2.89 3.38 16.35
N SER A 76 3.18 4.08 15.25
CA SER A 76 3.89 5.37 15.28
C SER A 76 3.09 6.45 16.02
N ILE A 77 1.77 6.49 15.84
CA ILE A 77 0.88 7.41 16.55
C ILE A 77 0.78 7.05 18.03
N ALA A 78 0.58 5.76 18.33
CA ALA A 78 0.31 5.28 19.68
C ALA A 78 1.57 5.16 20.54
N GLY A 79 2.71 4.82 19.94
CA GLY A 79 4.00 4.63 20.62
C GLY A 79 4.68 5.92 21.03
N ASN A 80 4.22 7.07 20.51
CA ASN A 80 4.64 8.36 21.02
C ASN A 80 3.87 8.68 22.32
N THR A 81 4.19 7.93 23.39
CA THR A 81 3.54 8.01 24.71
C THR A 81 4.21 8.98 25.67
N GLU A 82 5.35 9.58 25.34
CA GLU A 82 5.92 10.71 26.11
C GLU A 82 4.91 11.88 26.22
N ALA A 83 3.94 11.85 25.31
CA ALA A 83 2.78 12.70 25.21
C ALA A 83 1.57 12.36 26.12
N ARG A 84 1.56 11.21 26.81
CA ARG A 84 0.41 10.74 27.61
C ARG A 84 0.41 11.26 29.05
N GLU A 85 1.53 11.79 29.53
CA GLU A 85 1.51 12.42 30.86
C GLU A 85 0.88 13.81 30.73
N PRO A 86 -0.31 14.06 31.34
CA PRO A 86 -0.77 15.42 31.50
C PRO A 86 0.34 16.14 32.25
N ALA A 87 0.86 17.24 31.68
CA ALA A 87 1.92 18.03 32.30
C ALA A 87 1.64 18.10 33.81
N PRO A 88 2.45 17.45 34.67
CA PRO A 88 2.12 17.29 36.09
C PRO A 88 1.95 18.64 36.82
N THR A 89 2.41 19.71 36.16
CA THR A 89 2.32 21.10 36.56
C THR A 89 0.95 21.73 36.38
N LEU A 90 0.01 21.11 35.66
CA LEU A 90 -1.43 21.46 35.73
C LEU A 90 -2.11 20.74 36.91
N SER A 91 -1.38 20.55 38.02
CA SER A 91 -2.00 20.47 39.33
C SER A 91 -2.83 21.73 39.48
N TYR A 92 -4.14 21.63 39.22
CA TYR A 92 -5.10 22.60 39.69
C TYR A 92 -4.73 22.83 41.14
N ILE A 93 -4.31 24.05 41.46
CA ILE A 93 -4.22 24.49 42.84
C ILE A 93 -5.65 24.33 43.34
N SER A 94 -5.94 23.17 43.94
CA SER A 94 -7.13 23.01 44.76
C SER A 94 -7.09 24.22 45.67
N PRO A 95 -8.09 25.12 45.61
CA PRO A 95 -8.08 26.31 46.43
C PRO A 95 -7.86 25.82 47.85
N THR A 96 -6.64 26.05 48.35
CA THR A 96 -6.29 25.69 49.69
C THR A 96 -7.23 26.53 50.52
N THR A 97 -8.22 25.87 51.11
CA THR A 97 -8.98 26.43 52.21
C THR A 97 -7.93 26.80 53.24
N ASN A 98 -7.56 28.08 53.25
CA ASN A 98 -6.70 28.71 54.23
C ASN A 98 -7.41 28.56 55.59
N SER A 99 -7.28 27.38 56.17
CA SER A 99 -7.53 27.16 57.58
C SER A 99 -6.25 27.55 58.27
N THR A 100 -6.16 28.84 58.59
CA THR A 100 -5.23 29.40 59.56
C THR A 100 -5.35 28.61 60.85
N ASN A 101 -4.42 27.68 61.10
CA ASN A 101 -4.09 27.26 62.44
C ASN A 101 -2.59 27.35 62.65
N ASN A 102 -2.28 28.53 63.17
CA ASN A 102 -1.04 28.96 63.77
C ASN A 102 -0.91 28.28 65.15
N THR A 103 -0.05 27.26 65.28
CA THR A 103 0.50 26.89 66.60
C THR A 103 1.88 26.23 66.45
N ASP A 104 2.90 27.07 66.58
CA ASP A 104 3.98 26.96 67.58
C ASP A 104 4.72 25.62 67.80
N ARG A 105 6.07 25.73 67.73
CA ARG A 105 7.16 24.93 68.38
C ARG A 105 7.88 23.82 67.56
N PRO A 106 9.10 23.41 67.96
CA PRO A 106 10.34 24.18 67.92
C PRO A 106 11.51 23.36 67.30
N ILE A 107 12.66 24.01 67.24
CA ILE A 107 13.93 23.62 66.60
C ILE A 107 14.69 22.49 67.37
N ALA A 108 15.33 21.60 66.57
CA ALA A 108 16.54 20.76 66.81
C ALA A 108 16.42 19.41 67.55
N PRO A 109 17.41 18.48 67.47
CA PRO A 109 18.66 18.48 66.66
C PRO A 109 18.93 17.22 65.80
N ASP A 110 19.83 17.42 64.85
CA ASP A 110 20.93 16.56 64.41
C ASP A 110 21.22 15.30 65.27
N ASN A 111 21.23 14.13 64.62
CA ASN A 111 21.98 12.95 65.05
C ASN A 111 22.21 12.06 63.82
N GLY A 112 23.47 11.94 63.42
CA GLY A 112 23.87 11.14 62.28
C GLY A 112 24.02 9.65 62.55
N ARG A 113 24.89 9.09 61.71
CA ARG A 113 25.71 7.88 61.85
C ARG A 113 25.21 6.55 61.27
N ASP A 114 26.17 5.97 60.55
CA ASP A 114 26.51 4.55 60.44
C ASP A 114 25.60 3.66 59.59
N THR A 115 26.04 3.23 58.40
CA THR A 115 27.04 2.20 58.04
C THR A 115 26.27 0.97 57.55
N GLY A 116 26.70 0.39 56.44
CA GLY A 116 26.48 -1.03 56.22
C GLY A 116 25.96 -1.40 54.85
N ASP A 117 26.91 -1.83 54.03
CA ASP A 117 26.96 -3.20 53.54
C ASP A 117 26.46 -3.51 52.12
N ALA A 118 27.47 -3.82 51.30
CA ALA A 118 27.58 -5.00 50.46
C ALA A 118 26.57 -5.27 49.34
N SER A 119 27.18 -5.26 48.15
CA SER A 119 27.26 -6.41 47.23
C SER A 119 26.37 -6.41 45.99
N ASN A 120 26.99 -6.93 44.92
CA ASN A 120 26.44 -7.36 43.65
C ASN A 120 26.03 -6.23 42.69
N ARG A 121 26.52 -6.18 41.44
CA ARG A 121 27.08 -7.25 40.61
C ARG A 121 27.80 -6.59 39.45
N ASP A 122 29.12 -6.72 39.41
CA ASP A 122 29.94 -6.45 38.25
C ASP A 122 30.26 -7.80 37.61
N THR A 123 29.75 -8.04 36.41
CA THR A 123 30.21 -9.13 35.54
C THR A 123 30.32 -8.57 34.13
N THR A 124 31.42 -7.86 33.91
CA THR A 124 32.00 -7.62 32.60
C THR A 124 32.31 -8.94 31.90
N ARG A 125 31.75 -9.07 30.70
CA ARG A 125 32.38 -9.57 29.47
C ARG A 125 33.65 -10.41 29.67
N ASP A 126 33.54 -11.70 29.43
CA ASP A 126 34.65 -12.45 28.86
C ASP A 126 34.17 -13.51 27.85
N ALA A 127 35.07 -13.68 26.89
CA ALA A 127 35.19 -14.54 25.74
C ALA A 127 34.24 -15.74 25.54
N GLY A 128 33.85 -15.88 24.27
CA GLY A 128 33.76 -17.20 23.65
C GLY A 128 32.71 -17.25 22.55
N HIS A 129 33.11 -17.05 21.29
CA HIS A 129 32.53 -17.77 20.14
C HIS A 129 33.50 -17.67 18.95
N ALA A 130 34.52 -18.54 19.00
CA ALA A 130 35.26 -18.99 17.83
C ALA A 130 34.76 -20.39 17.48
N ALA A 131 34.01 -20.51 16.39
CA ALA A 131 33.96 -21.72 15.56
C ALA A 131 33.19 -21.42 14.26
N ASN A 132 33.73 -21.89 13.15
CA ASN A 132 33.11 -22.04 11.82
C ASN A 132 33.18 -20.84 10.87
N ARG A 133 34.36 -20.62 10.28
CA ARG A 133 34.46 -20.45 8.82
C ARG A 133 35.90 -20.67 8.36
N ALA A 134 36.17 -21.89 7.92
CA ALA A 134 37.33 -22.21 7.13
C ALA A 134 36.86 -23.05 5.94
N LEU A 135 37.35 -22.66 4.76
CA LEU A 135 37.49 -23.46 3.54
C LEU A 135 36.21 -23.72 2.72
N ASP A 136 36.01 -22.88 1.70
CA ASP A 136 36.18 -23.31 0.31
C ASP A 136 36.22 -22.08 -0.61
N HIS A 137 37.45 -21.65 -0.90
CA HIS A 137 37.80 -20.81 -2.04
C HIS A 137 38.48 -21.74 -3.03
N ASP A 138 37.78 -22.15 -4.08
CA ASP A 138 38.42 -22.63 -5.28
C ASP A 138 37.61 -22.34 -6.55
N ALA A 139 38.39 -22.15 -7.62
CA ALA A 139 38.14 -21.72 -8.98
C ALA A 139 36.85 -22.26 -9.62
N THR A 140 36.15 -21.45 -10.41
CA THR A 140 36.55 -21.22 -11.81
C THR A 140 35.95 -19.92 -12.35
N ARG A 141 36.84 -18.94 -12.56
CA ARG A 141 36.67 -17.87 -13.53
C ARG A 141 36.91 -18.46 -14.92
N ASP A 142 35.86 -18.57 -15.72
CA ASP A 142 35.98 -18.53 -17.18
C ASP A 142 34.70 -17.97 -17.78
N THR A 143 34.59 -16.63 -17.80
CA THR A 143 33.58 -15.93 -18.59
C THR A 143 34.26 -15.48 -19.87
N GLY A 144 34.15 -16.36 -20.87
CA GLY A 144 34.53 -16.06 -22.25
C GLY A 144 33.91 -14.73 -22.72
N HIS A 145 34.80 -13.77 -22.93
CA HIS A 145 34.56 -12.57 -23.71
C HIS A 145 34.30 -12.99 -25.17
N GLY A 146 33.05 -12.86 -25.62
CA GLY A 146 32.65 -12.91 -27.02
C GLY A 146 32.23 -11.51 -27.50
N PRO A 147 32.59 -11.11 -28.74
CA PRO A 147 32.56 -9.71 -29.16
C PRO A 147 31.13 -9.20 -29.38
N VAL A 148 30.84 -8.05 -28.79
CA VAL A 148 29.64 -7.27 -29.03
C VAL A 148 29.80 -6.61 -30.40
N ASP A 149 29.25 -7.24 -31.42
CA ASP A 149 29.18 -6.65 -32.76
C ASP A 149 28.07 -5.60 -32.79
N GLY A 150 28.45 -4.41 -33.26
CA GLY A 150 27.61 -3.22 -33.29
C GLY A 150 26.59 -3.31 -34.41
N SER A 151 25.32 -3.22 -34.06
CA SER A 151 24.29 -2.78 -35.02
C SER A 151 23.35 -1.79 -34.36
N ARG A 152 23.82 -0.54 -34.34
CA ARG A 152 22.98 0.66 -34.35
C ARG A 152 22.00 0.56 -35.52
N ARG A 153 20.71 0.41 -35.24
CA ARG A 153 19.67 0.92 -36.14
C ARG A 153 18.78 1.89 -35.38
N HIS A 154 19.07 3.17 -35.63
CA HIS A 154 18.15 4.28 -35.58
C HIS A 154 16.93 3.95 -36.44
N THR A 155 15.74 3.97 -35.85
CA THR A 155 14.51 4.29 -36.59
C THR A 155 13.80 5.39 -35.83
N THR A 156 14.10 6.62 -36.24
CA THR A 156 13.21 7.76 -36.15
C THR A 156 11.87 7.39 -36.79
N ARG A 157 10.77 7.52 -36.06
CA ARG A 157 9.45 7.62 -36.67
C ARG A 157 8.66 8.71 -35.97
N ASP A 158 8.89 9.92 -36.47
CA ASP A 158 7.87 10.96 -36.60
C ASP A 158 6.64 10.38 -37.28
N THR A 159 5.49 10.52 -36.62
CA THR A 159 4.24 10.95 -37.26
C THR A 159 3.44 11.62 -36.17
N GLY A 160 3.53 12.95 -36.13
CA GLY A 160 2.56 13.78 -35.44
C GLY A 160 1.26 13.89 -36.23
N LEU A 161 0.32 14.54 -35.53
CA LEU A 161 -0.70 15.44 -36.04
C LEU A 161 -2.05 14.84 -36.50
N ASP A 162 -3.02 15.18 -35.66
CA ASP A 162 -4.24 15.92 -36.00
C ASP A 162 -5.60 15.23 -35.99
N ALA A 163 -6.50 16.02 -35.38
CA ALA A 163 -7.95 16.06 -35.48
C ALA A 163 -8.74 15.04 -34.66
N ALA A 164 -9.89 15.36 -34.06
CA ALA A 164 -10.59 16.59 -33.75
C ALA A 164 -11.91 16.16 -33.10
N GLY A 165 -12.47 17.00 -32.22
CA GLY A 165 -13.91 17.24 -32.16
C GLY A 165 -14.81 16.15 -31.55
N GLY A 166 -15.46 16.46 -30.43
CA GLY A 166 -16.52 15.63 -29.89
C GLY A 166 -17.28 16.26 -28.73
N HIS A 167 -17.98 17.36 -29.00
CA HIS A 167 -19.00 17.96 -28.14
C HIS A 167 -20.11 16.96 -27.74
N GLY A 168 -20.64 17.16 -26.53
CA GLY A 168 -21.96 16.67 -26.09
C GLY A 168 -22.12 16.92 -24.59
N SER A 169 -22.55 18.09 -24.10
CA SER A 169 -23.91 18.67 -24.11
C SER A 169 -25.00 17.78 -23.50
N GLY A 170 -25.43 18.13 -22.28
CA GLY A 170 -26.85 18.33 -21.97
C GLY A 170 -27.63 17.19 -21.32
N ARG A 171 -28.19 17.51 -20.12
CA ARG A 171 -29.43 17.05 -19.43
C ARG A 171 -29.11 16.90 -17.94
N GLU A 172 -29.51 17.75 -17.00
CA GLU A 172 -30.73 18.55 -16.79
C GLU A 172 -32.03 17.73 -16.89
N SER A 173 -32.53 17.24 -15.74
CA SER A 173 -33.94 17.39 -15.30
C SER A 173 -34.24 16.58 -14.02
N GLY A 174 -35.00 17.19 -13.10
CA GLY A 174 -35.82 16.52 -12.07
C GLY A 174 -35.37 16.76 -10.63
N ARG A 175 -35.60 17.93 -10.01
CA ARG A 175 -36.87 18.40 -9.40
C ARG A 175 -37.71 17.30 -8.74
N GLY A 176 -37.62 17.22 -7.41
CA GLY A 176 -38.52 16.48 -6.53
C GLY A 176 -38.77 17.24 -5.23
N SER A 177 -39.58 18.28 -5.29
CA SER A 177 -40.11 18.98 -4.11
C SER A 177 -41.09 18.09 -3.35
N ARG A 178 -40.88 17.86 -2.05
CA ARG A 178 -41.96 17.56 -1.09
C ARG A 178 -41.69 18.21 0.27
N ARG A 179 -42.52 19.21 0.57
CA ARG A 179 -42.92 19.74 1.89
C ARG A 179 -44.43 19.43 2.02
N PRO A 180 -45.13 19.72 3.12
CA PRO A 180 -44.95 19.30 4.51
C PRO A 180 -46.25 18.62 5.08
N GLN A 181 -46.15 17.80 6.13
CA GLN A 181 -47.26 17.48 7.05
C GLN A 181 -46.62 17.43 8.45
N GLY A 182 -47.07 18.14 9.48
CA GLY A 182 -48.46 18.42 9.83
C GLY A 182 -48.90 17.41 10.88
N GLY A 183 -48.43 17.57 12.13
CA GLY A 183 -48.76 16.66 13.24
C GLY A 183 -48.78 17.41 14.57
N ARG A 184 -49.98 17.83 14.97
CA ARG A 184 -50.32 18.38 16.29
C ARG A 184 -50.57 17.25 17.29
N GLY A 185 -50.11 17.44 18.53
CA GLY A 185 -50.53 16.76 19.76
C GLY A 185 -49.56 17.19 20.88
N ARG A 186 -49.88 18.07 21.85
CA ARG A 186 -50.91 17.97 22.91
C ARG A 186 -50.81 16.58 23.57
N GLY A 187 -50.39 16.37 24.82
CA GLY A 187 -50.02 17.20 25.97
C GLY A 187 -50.16 16.29 27.21
N ALA A 188 -49.22 16.35 28.15
CA ALA A 188 -49.34 15.92 29.57
C ALA A 188 -47.98 16.21 30.22
N ALA A 189 -47.83 17.25 31.06
CA ALA A 189 -48.23 17.30 32.46
C ALA A 189 -47.60 16.15 33.27
N GLY A 190 -46.47 16.46 33.91
CA GLY A 190 -45.79 15.61 34.89
C GLY A 190 -44.78 16.47 35.66
N ALA A 191 -45.24 17.01 36.79
CA ALA A 191 -44.52 17.93 37.65
C ALA A 191 -43.51 17.20 38.56
N SER A 192 -42.45 17.94 38.88
CA SER A 192 -41.75 18.06 40.17
C SER A 192 -41.24 16.81 40.90
N ALA A 193 -39.91 16.73 40.97
CA ALA A 193 -39.10 16.52 42.18
C ALA A 193 -37.65 16.87 41.78
N GLU A 194 -37.20 18.12 41.91
CA GLU A 194 -36.61 18.66 43.16
C GLU A 194 -35.65 17.67 43.83
N GLY A 195 -34.49 17.48 43.18
CA GLY A 195 -33.28 16.91 43.75
C GLY A 195 -32.20 17.99 43.79
N ALA A 196 -32.34 18.94 44.72
CA ALA A 196 -31.35 19.95 45.03
C ALA A 196 -30.16 19.29 45.78
N ALA A 197 -29.27 18.63 45.04
CA ALA A 197 -28.00 18.13 45.55
C ALA A 197 -27.02 17.81 44.40
N ALA A 198 -26.53 18.83 43.67
CA ALA A 198 -25.28 18.73 42.88
C ALA A 198 -24.80 20.09 42.31
N ALA A 199 -25.04 21.21 43.01
CA ALA A 199 -24.56 22.52 42.55
C ALA A 199 -23.02 22.64 42.52
N ASP A 200 -22.30 21.69 43.16
CA ASP A 200 -20.83 21.64 43.20
C ASP A 200 -20.20 20.53 42.33
N SER A 201 -20.99 19.81 41.52
CA SER A 201 -20.41 18.82 40.60
C SER A 201 -19.89 19.49 39.33
N ALA A 202 -18.67 19.15 38.91
CA ALA A 202 -18.03 19.64 37.68
C ALA A 202 -18.92 19.50 36.42
N ALA A 203 -19.83 18.53 36.39
CA ALA A 203 -20.84 18.37 35.34
C ALA A 203 -21.91 19.48 35.32
N GLY A 204 -22.26 20.05 36.48
CA GLY A 204 -23.12 21.24 36.61
C GLY A 204 -22.43 22.51 36.11
N LEU A 205 -21.13 22.65 36.40
CA LEU A 205 -20.29 23.76 35.94
C LEU A 205 -20.03 23.68 34.42
N LEU A 206 -19.83 22.47 33.86
CA LEU A 206 -19.77 22.25 32.41
C LEU A 206 -21.09 22.53 31.71
N ARG A 207 -22.23 22.15 32.31
CA ARG A 207 -23.55 22.54 31.78
C ARG A 207 -23.77 24.04 31.84
N LEU A 208 -23.30 24.72 32.89
CA LEU A 208 -23.34 26.18 32.98
C LEU A 208 -22.48 26.82 31.87
N LEU A 209 -21.21 26.40 31.72
CA LEU A 209 -20.30 26.86 30.66
C LEU A 209 -20.78 26.56 29.23
N ILE A 210 -21.49 25.44 29.03
CA ILE A 210 -22.11 25.09 27.74
C ILE A 210 -23.39 25.91 27.51
N SER A 211 -24.14 26.26 28.57
CA SER A 211 -25.36 27.06 28.48
C SER A 211 -25.11 28.58 28.44
N GLU A 212 -23.96 29.03 28.93
CA GLU A 212 -23.54 30.44 28.98
C GLU A 212 -22.79 30.87 27.70
N GLY A 213 -22.71 29.98 26.70
CA GLY A 213 -22.40 30.35 25.32
C GLY A 213 -23.62 30.97 24.62
N SER A 214 -24.17 32.04 25.18
CA SER A 214 -25.20 32.84 24.52
C SER A 214 -24.68 33.36 23.17
N GLU A 215 -25.56 33.42 22.17
CA GLU A 215 -25.22 33.78 20.79
C GLU A 215 -24.34 35.05 20.63
N PRO A 216 -24.50 36.13 21.43
CA PRO A 216 -23.65 37.32 21.27
C PRO A 216 -22.19 37.15 21.72
N GLU A 217 -21.86 36.15 22.54
CA GLU A 217 -20.50 36.01 23.10
C GLU A 217 -19.59 35.05 22.32
N ARG A 218 -20.15 34.27 21.39
CA ARG A 218 -19.37 33.35 20.52
C ARG A 218 -18.38 34.10 19.65
N GLU A 219 -18.75 35.28 19.16
CA GLU A 219 -17.87 36.10 18.33
C GLU A 219 -16.72 36.69 19.14
N SER A 220 -17.00 37.14 20.36
CA SER A 220 -16.01 37.68 21.31
C SER A 220 -14.97 36.64 21.70
N LEU A 221 -15.40 35.42 22.05
CA LEU A 221 -14.50 34.32 22.42
C LEU A 221 -13.72 33.78 21.21
N ALA A 222 -14.31 33.78 20.01
CA ALA A 222 -13.60 33.46 18.78
C ALA A 222 -12.47 34.47 18.51
N ARG A 223 -12.73 35.77 18.69
CA ARG A 223 -11.72 36.84 18.55
C ARG A 223 -10.59 36.70 19.58
N VAL A 224 -10.91 36.40 20.84
CA VAL A 224 -9.89 36.21 21.89
C VAL A 224 -9.01 34.97 21.64
N ALA A 225 -9.59 33.87 21.14
CA ALA A 225 -8.83 32.68 20.79
C ALA A 225 -7.88 32.90 19.59
N VAL A 226 -8.32 33.66 18.58
CA VAL A 226 -7.48 34.06 17.44
C VAL A 226 -6.35 34.99 17.89
N LEU A 227 -6.65 36.00 18.71
CA LEU A 227 -5.64 36.90 19.28
C LEU A 227 -4.61 36.13 20.10
N ARG A 228 -5.04 35.13 20.88
CA ARG A 228 -4.11 34.30 21.66
C ARG A 228 -3.18 33.47 20.77
N ALA A 229 -3.70 32.92 19.66
CA ALA A 229 -2.90 32.18 18.69
C ALA A 229 -1.88 33.08 17.96
N GLN A 230 -2.29 34.31 17.63
CA GLN A 230 -1.42 35.33 17.02
C GLN A 230 -0.33 35.81 17.98
N ILE A 231 -0.68 36.02 19.27
CA ILE A 231 0.26 36.47 20.30
C ILE A 231 1.27 35.36 20.68
N SER A 232 0.88 34.09 20.62
CA SER A 232 1.80 32.97 20.89
C SER A 232 2.87 32.74 19.81
N GLY A 233 2.92 33.57 18.77
CA GLY A 233 4.04 33.58 17.81
C GLY A 233 4.10 32.36 16.89
N ALA A 234 3.00 31.61 16.75
CA ALA A 234 2.95 30.38 15.97
C ALA A 234 2.82 30.57 14.44
N GLY A 235 3.11 31.76 13.88
CA GLY A 235 3.01 31.94 12.44
C GLY A 235 3.51 33.28 11.90
N GLU A 236 4.75 33.29 11.40
CA GLU A 236 5.26 34.30 10.46
C GLU A 236 5.16 33.81 9.00
N SER A 237 4.46 32.72 8.73
CA SER A 237 4.32 32.18 7.37
C SER A 237 2.85 31.91 7.06
N ALA A 238 2.33 32.70 6.13
CA ALA A 238 0.94 32.77 5.66
C ALA A 238 -0.02 33.58 6.56
N VAL A 239 -0.32 34.81 6.12
CA VAL A 239 -1.47 35.60 6.61
C VAL A 239 -2.74 34.93 6.08
N GLU A 240 -3.15 33.85 6.73
CA GLU A 240 -4.49 33.27 6.57
C GLU A 240 -5.48 34.33 7.08
N ARG A 241 -6.34 34.86 6.20
CA ARG A 241 -7.27 35.91 6.57
C ARG A 241 -8.36 35.27 7.43
N LEU A 242 -8.91 36.05 8.37
CA LEU A 242 -10.01 35.62 9.23
C LEU A 242 -11.26 35.13 8.45
N GLU A 243 -11.34 35.49 7.17
CA GLU A 243 -12.42 35.11 6.24
C GLU A 243 -12.13 33.82 5.46
N ASP A 244 -10.94 33.24 5.58
CA ASP A 244 -10.62 31.98 4.93
C ASP A 244 -11.44 30.86 5.59
N SER A 245 -12.19 30.13 4.75
CA SER A 245 -13.04 29.04 5.19
C SER A 245 -12.19 28.00 5.91
N VAL A 246 -12.54 27.70 7.17
CA VAL A 246 -11.80 26.81 8.10
C VAL A 246 -11.83 25.32 7.67
N GLY A 247 -12.12 25.04 6.40
CA GLY A 247 -12.32 23.70 5.87
C GLY A 247 -13.52 22.99 6.50
N THR A 248 -13.76 21.77 6.03
CA THR A 248 -14.71 20.86 6.69
C THR A 248 -14.06 20.20 7.91
N VAL A 249 -14.87 19.70 8.85
CA VAL A 249 -14.39 18.91 10.00
C VAL A 249 -13.51 17.73 9.55
N ASP A 250 -13.83 17.10 8.41
CA ASP A 250 -13.03 16.02 7.83
C ASP A 250 -11.65 16.50 7.39
N GLU A 251 -11.56 17.66 6.73
CA GLU A 251 -10.28 18.23 6.28
C GLU A 251 -9.39 18.59 7.47
N LEU A 252 -9.96 19.16 8.53
CA LEU A 252 -9.23 19.47 9.75
C LEU A 252 -8.70 18.21 10.43
N LEU A 253 -9.56 17.22 10.65
CA LEU A 253 -9.16 15.94 11.26
C LEU A 253 -8.16 15.17 10.37
N ALA A 254 -8.29 15.24 9.05
CA ALA A 254 -7.35 14.67 8.10
C ALA A 254 -5.97 15.31 8.19
N ASN A 255 -5.95 16.64 8.23
CA ASN A 255 -4.74 17.42 8.38
C ASN A 255 -4.05 17.06 9.71
N ASP A 256 -4.80 17.06 10.80
CA ASP A 256 -4.29 16.76 12.15
C ASP A 256 -3.79 15.29 12.25
N LEU A 257 -4.39 14.34 11.51
CA LEU A 257 -3.89 12.96 11.41
C LEU A 257 -2.58 12.86 10.61
N SER A 258 -2.41 13.70 9.60
CA SER A 258 -1.23 13.73 8.74
C SER A 258 -0.03 14.46 9.34
N GLN A 259 -0.26 15.33 10.34
CA GLN A 259 0.78 16.06 11.03
C GLN A 259 1.62 15.11 11.91
N THR A 260 2.94 15.13 11.67
CA THR A 260 3.93 14.38 12.46
C THR A 260 4.38 15.13 13.70
N ASP A 261 4.25 16.46 13.70
CA ASP A 261 4.81 17.33 14.73
C ASP A 261 3.97 17.33 16.01
N ASP A 262 2.67 16.99 15.90
CA ASP A 262 1.73 16.93 17.03
C ASP A 262 1.15 15.51 17.21
N PRO A 263 1.92 14.57 17.79
CA PRO A 263 1.48 13.17 17.97
C PRO A 263 0.21 13.05 18.80
N HIS A 264 -0.03 13.99 19.73
CA HIS A 264 -1.22 14.02 20.57
C HIS A 264 -2.51 14.23 19.78
N LEU A 265 -2.48 15.14 18.80
CA LEU A 265 -3.65 15.44 17.97
C LEU A 265 -3.97 14.22 17.11
N ALA A 266 -2.95 13.64 16.46
CA ALA A 266 -3.12 12.42 15.69
C ALA A 266 -3.67 11.25 16.53
N ALA A 267 -3.21 11.07 17.76
CA ALA A 267 -3.72 10.03 18.66
C ALA A 267 -5.19 10.26 19.05
N ALA A 268 -5.59 11.51 19.28
CA ALA A 268 -6.98 11.86 19.56
C ALA A 268 -7.88 11.65 18.33
N VAL A 269 -7.42 12.08 17.14
CA VAL A 269 -8.13 11.80 15.89
C VAL A 269 -8.26 10.29 15.69
N LEU A 270 -7.21 9.52 15.92
CA LEU A 270 -7.20 8.07 15.77
C LEU A 270 -8.26 7.40 16.66
N ARG A 271 -8.43 7.85 17.91
CA ARG A 271 -9.50 7.36 18.81
C ARG A 271 -10.90 7.71 18.32
N VAL A 272 -11.08 8.90 17.75
CA VAL A 272 -12.38 9.33 17.20
C VAL A 272 -12.75 8.49 15.98
N ILE A 273 -11.80 8.28 15.06
CA ILE A 273 -12.04 7.55 13.79
C ILE A 273 -11.96 6.04 13.96
N GLY A 274 -11.32 5.52 15.02
CA GLY A 274 -11.03 4.11 15.26
C GLY A 274 -12.22 3.17 14.99
N PRO A 275 -13.40 3.41 15.60
CA PRO A 275 -14.58 2.58 15.36
C PRO A 275 -15.09 2.61 13.92
N SER A 276 -14.87 3.70 13.19
CA SER A 276 -15.27 3.82 11.78
C SER A 276 -14.30 3.12 10.83
N VAL A 277 -13.00 3.13 11.11
CA VAL A 277 -11.98 2.52 10.24
C VAL A 277 -11.80 1.03 10.47
N LEU A 278 -12.19 0.53 11.66
CA LEU A 278 -11.97 -0.88 12.04
C LEU A 278 -12.62 -1.88 11.06
N PRO A 279 -13.88 -1.72 10.61
CA PRO A 279 -14.48 -2.65 9.65
C PRO A 279 -13.71 -2.72 8.32
N ALA A 280 -13.25 -1.57 7.81
CA ALA A 280 -12.49 -1.53 6.56
C ALA A 280 -11.09 -2.14 6.71
N ILE A 281 -10.47 -2.04 7.89
CA ILE A 281 -9.22 -2.74 8.22
C ILE A 281 -9.46 -4.26 8.31
N GLU A 282 -10.60 -4.68 8.88
CA GLU A 282 -10.98 -6.09 8.96
C GLU A 282 -11.24 -6.70 7.58
N ASP A 283 -11.92 -5.98 6.68
CA ASP A 283 -12.10 -6.38 5.28
C ASP A 283 -10.75 -6.56 4.59
N LEU A 284 -9.82 -5.63 4.82
CA LEU A 284 -8.49 -5.67 4.25
C LEU A 284 -7.66 -6.83 4.83
N ALA A 285 -7.76 -7.10 6.13
CA ALA A 285 -7.17 -8.27 6.76
C ALA A 285 -7.80 -9.57 6.24
N GLN A 286 -9.10 -9.59 5.96
CA GLN A 286 -9.78 -10.74 5.37
C GLN A 286 -9.25 -11.03 3.97
N VAL A 287 -9.07 -10.01 3.12
CA VAL A 287 -8.45 -10.16 1.79
C VAL A 287 -6.99 -10.63 1.91
N ALA A 288 -6.21 -10.04 2.81
CA ALA A 288 -4.82 -10.41 3.04
C ALA A 288 -4.65 -11.84 3.59
N GLY A 289 -5.63 -12.31 4.37
CA GLY A 289 -5.65 -13.64 5.00
C GLY A 289 -6.22 -14.75 4.14
N GLN A 290 -6.69 -14.46 2.93
CA GLN A 290 -7.22 -15.47 2.02
C GLN A 290 -6.17 -16.56 1.73
N PRO A 291 -6.59 -17.84 1.62
CA PRO A 291 -5.67 -18.92 1.29
C PRO A 291 -5.03 -18.69 -0.09
N SER A 292 -3.79 -19.14 -0.26
CA SER A 292 -3.14 -19.10 -1.58
C SER A 292 -3.93 -19.92 -2.60
N PRO A 293 -4.02 -19.46 -3.86
CA PRO A 293 -4.64 -20.24 -4.92
C PRO A 293 -3.87 -21.55 -5.11
N LYS A 294 -4.60 -22.68 -5.14
CA LYS A 294 -4.01 -24.01 -5.35
C LYS A 294 -3.53 -24.24 -6.78
N GLN A 295 -4.00 -23.41 -7.72
CA GLN A 295 -3.67 -23.47 -9.12
C GLN A 295 -3.69 -22.05 -9.69
N ILE A 296 -2.73 -21.75 -10.57
CA ILE A 296 -2.71 -20.54 -11.38
C ILE A 296 -2.60 -20.95 -12.85
N ASP A 297 -3.27 -20.20 -13.72
CA ASP A 297 -3.18 -20.44 -15.16
C ASP A 297 -2.17 -19.46 -15.76
N VAL A 298 -1.14 -19.98 -16.44
CA VAL A 298 -0.15 -19.17 -17.15
C VAL A 298 -0.44 -19.22 -18.64
N THR A 299 -0.75 -18.07 -19.21
CA THR A 299 -0.94 -17.90 -20.65
C THR A 299 0.40 -17.63 -21.33
N SER A 300 0.72 -18.42 -22.36
CA SER A 300 1.86 -18.21 -23.24
C SER A 300 1.44 -18.42 -24.68
N ASP A 301 1.55 -17.37 -25.49
CA ASP A 301 1.08 -17.31 -26.86
C ASP A 301 -0.42 -17.69 -26.96
N SER A 302 -0.73 -18.88 -27.46
CA SER A 302 -2.09 -19.42 -27.62
C SER A 302 -2.41 -20.55 -26.63
N HIS A 303 -1.54 -20.82 -25.66
CA HIS A 303 -1.69 -21.94 -24.73
C HIS A 303 -1.89 -21.40 -23.31
N THR A 304 -2.86 -21.99 -22.60
CA THR A 304 -3.06 -21.78 -21.17
C THR A 304 -2.60 -23.05 -20.47
N ILE A 305 -1.65 -22.92 -19.55
CA ILE A 305 -1.08 -24.04 -18.80
C ILE A 305 -1.42 -23.84 -17.32
N ALA A 306 -2.15 -24.80 -16.76
CA ALA A 306 -2.41 -24.91 -15.34
C ALA A 306 -1.12 -25.23 -14.59
N ILE A 307 -0.77 -24.38 -13.62
CA ILE A 307 0.39 -24.56 -12.75
C ILE A 307 -0.07 -24.78 -11.33
N ARG A 308 0.39 -25.88 -10.72
CA ARG A 308 0.17 -26.23 -9.32
C ARG A 308 1.48 -26.07 -8.54
N PRO A 309 1.43 -26.00 -7.19
CA PRO A 309 2.62 -26.00 -6.35
C PRO A 309 3.58 -27.18 -6.65
N ASP A 310 3.04 -28.33 -7.02
CA ASP A 310 3.81 -29.53 -7.34
C ASP A 310 4.48 -29.49 -8.74
N GLY A 311 4.12 -28.52 -9.58
CA GLY A 311 4.62 -28.39 -10.95
C GLY A 311 3.54 -27.98 -11.96
N PRO A 312 3.93 -27.70 -13.21
CA PRO A 312 2.99 -27.49 -14.31
C PRO A 312 2.27 -28.80 -14.67
N ASP A 313 1.02 -28.69 -15.15
CA ASP A 313 0.30 -29.82 -15.72
C ASP A 313 1.06 -30.37 -16.93
N GLN A 314 1.65 -31.55 -16.73
CA GLN A 314 2.50 -32.21 -17.72
C GLN A 314 1.75 -32.54 -19.01
N LEU A 315 0.43 -32.82 -18.93
CA LEU A 315 -0.35 -33.11 -20.13
C LEU A 315 -0.48 -31.85 -21.00
N GLN A 316 -0.85 -30.72 -20.38
CA GLN A 316 -1.00 -29.43 -21.07
C GLN A 316 0.34 -28.90 -21.59
N LEU A 317 1.41 -29.04 -20.79
CA LEU A 317 2.75 -28.65 -21.20
C LEU A 317 3.20 -29.48 -22.41
N ASN A 318 3.03 -30.81 -22.39
CA ASN A 318 3.40 -31.66 -23.52
C ASN A 318 2.58 -31.36 -24.78
N THR A 319 1.29 -31.04 -24.64
CA THR A 319 0.44 -30.60 -25.76
C THR A 319 0.89 -29.25 -26.33
N ALA A 320 1.27 -28.29 -25.48
CA ALA A 320 1.81 -27.01 -25.95
C ALA A 320 3.17 -27.20 -26.64
N LEU A 321 4.05 -28.02 -26.07
CA LEU A 321 5.35 -28.34 -26.64
C LEU A 321 5.24 -29.08 -27.98
N SER A 322 4.28 -30.00 -28.12
CA SER A 322 4.04 -30.71 -29.38
C SER A 322 3.50 -29.74 -30.45
N THR A 323 2.60 -28.84 -30.08
CA THR A 323 2.06 -27.80 -30.98
C THR A 323 3.17 -26.84 -31.45
N ILE A 324 4.06 -26.40 -30.55
CA ILE A 324 5.21 -25.57 -30.90
C ILE A 324 6.15 -26.31 -31.87
N LYS A 325 6.45 -27.58 -31.61
CA LYS A 325 7.31 -28.40 -32.49
C LYS A 325 6.64 -28.67 -33.85
N GLN A 326 5.33 -28.88 -33.89
CA GLN A 326 4.57 -29.07 -35.12
C GLN A 326 4.45 -27.77 -35.94
N SER A 327 4.42 -26.61 -35.28
CA SER A 327 4.39 -25.30 -35.96
C SER A 327 5.66 -25.02 -36.77
N ALA A 328 6.79 -25.62 -36.39
CA ALA A 328 8.04 -25.60 -37.16
C ALA A 328 8.01 -26.61 -38.33
N GLY A 329 6.82 -26.80 -38.94
CA GLY A 329 6.41 -27.96 -39.72
C GLY A 329 7.43 -28.48 -40.74
N PRO A 330 7.35 -29.77 -41.10
CA PRO A 330 8.26 -30.35 -42.07
C PRO A 330 8.25 -29.51 -43.34
N VAL A 331 9.43 -29.18 -43.87
CA VAL A 331 9.56 -28.46 -45.14
C VAL A 331 8.78 -29.27 -46.16
N THR A 332 7.60 -28.78 -46.52
CA THR A 332 6.68 -29.52 -47.36
C THR A 332 7.37 -29.73 -48.69
N ALA A 333 7.33 -30.95 -49.23
CA ALA A 333 8.03 -31.30 -50.48
C ALA A 333 7.71 -30.30 -51.62
N GLY A 334 6.50 -29.72 -51.63
CA GLY A 334 6.12 -28.66 -52.56
C GLY A 334 6.99 -27.40 -52.52
N LYS A 335 7.52 -27.00 -51.36
CA LYS A 335 8.45 -25.85 -51.25
C LYS A 335 9.84 -26.16 -51.83
N LEU A 336 10.23 -27.43 -51.87
CA LEU A 336 11.49 -27.88 -52.46
C LEU A 336 11.36 -28.22 -53.95
N ALA A 337 10.15 -28.45 -54.45
CA ALA A 337 9.90 -28.77 -55.85
C ALA A 337 10.36 -27.65 -56.80
N VAL A 338 10.05 -26.39 -56.48
CA VAL A 338 10.42 -25.23 -57.33
C VAL A 338 11.94 -25.10 -57.55
N PRO A 339 12.80 -25.08 -56.50
CA PRO A 339 14.24 -25.03 -56.72
C PRO A 339 14.80 -26.29 -57.38
N ALA A 340 14.24 -27.48 -57.11
CA ALA A 340 14.64 -28.72 -57.78
C ALA A 340 14.36 -28.68 -59.30
N VAL A 341 13.18 -28.19 -59.70
CA VAL A 341 12.81 -28.00 -61.11
C VAL A 341 13.73 -26.97 -61.77
N LEU A 342 14.06 -25.86 -61.11
CA LEU A 342 15.00 -24.85 -61.64
C LEU A 342 16.39 -25.43 -61.93
N VAL A 343 16.92 -26.27 -61.03
CA VAL A 343 18.21 -26.94 -61.25
C VAL A 343 18.11 -27.94 -62.40
N GLY A 344 17.03 -28.72 -62.47
CA GLY A 344 16.80 -29.68 -63.56
C GLY A 344 16.69 -29.01 -64.93
N VAL A 345 15.89 -27.95 -65.04
CA VAL A 345 15.76 -27.15 -66.27
C VAL A 345 17.07 -26.48 -66.64
N GLY A 346 17.79 -25.90 -65.66
CA GLY A 346 19.10 -25.29 -65.90
C GLY A 346 20.14 -26.28 -66.44
N ALA A 347 20.16 -27.52 -65.92
CA ALA A 347 21.03 -28.57 -66.41
C ALA A 347 20.66 -29.03 -67.83
N ILE A 348 19.37 -29.18 -68.14
CA ILE A 348 18.90 -29.53 -69.49
C ILE A 348 19.27 -28.43 -70.50
N VAL A 349 19.12 -27.16 -70.14
CA VAL A 349 19.49 -26.04 -71.02
C VAL A 349 21.01 -25.97 -71.24
N ALA A 350 21.80 -26.15 -70.18
CA ALA A 350 23.26 -26.11 -70.27
C ALA A 350 23.82 -27.26 -71.13
N ILE A 351 23.29 -28.48 -70.98
CA ILE A 351 23.78 -29.67 -71.69
C ILE A 351 23.18 -29.77 -73.09
N GLY A 352 21.87 -29.52 -73.23
CA GLY A 352 21.15 -29.70 -74.49
C GLY A 352 21.41 -28.59 -75.50
N LEU A 353 21.31 -27.32 -75.10
CA LEU A 353 21.53 -26.17 -75.99
C LEU A 353 22.99 -25.69 -76.03
N GLY A 354 23.82 -26.12 -75.07
CA GLY A 354 25.24 -25.75 -75.01
C GLY A 354 26.05 -26.21 -76.22
N PHE A 355 25.62 -27.28 -76.91
CA PHE A 355 26.25 -27.74 -78.16
C PHE A 355 26.05 -26.76 -79.33
N VAL A 356 25.03 -25.89 -79.27
CA VAL A 356 24.70 -24.97 -80.36
C VAL A 356 25.40 -23.62 -80.19
N ASN A 357 25.51 -23.11 -78.96
CA ASN A 357 26.16 -21.82 -78.71
C ASN A 357 26.60 -21.67 -77.24
N ALA A 358 27.81 -21.15 -77.01
CA ALA A 358 28.42 -21.03 -75.68
C ALA A 358 27.62 -20.13 -74.71
N ILE A 359 26.83 -19.17 -75.22
CA ILE A 359 25.99 -18.28 -74.40
C ILE A 359 24.95 -19.07 -73.57
N TRP A 360 24.43 -20.18 -74.10
CA TRP A 360 23.43 -21.01 -73.40
C TRP A 360 24.01 -21.75 -72.19
N ILE A 361 25.31 -22.05 -72.21
CA ILE A 361 26.02 -22.65 -71.08
C ILE A 361 26.02 -21.68 -69.89
N VAL A 362 26.31 -20.40 -70.14
CA VAL A 362 26.32 -19.36 -69.10
C VAL A 362 24.92 -19.16 -68.51
N ALA A 363 23.89 -19.09 -69.36
CA ALA A 363 22.50 -18.97 -68.91
C ALA A 363 22.06 -20.16 -68.04
N GLY A 364 22.41 -21.39 -68.45
CA GLY A 364 22.14 -22.60 -67.67
C GLY A 364 22.85 -22.62 -66.31
N LEU A 365 24.11 -22.20 -66.26
CA LEU A 365 24.86 -22.09 -64.99
C LEU A 365 24.25 -21.06 -64.03
N ILE A 366 23.77 -19.91 -64.53
CA ILE A 366 23.08 -18.91 -63.71
C ILE A 366 21.81 -19.51 -63.09
N LEU A 367 21.01 -20.25 -63.87
CA LEU A 367 19.81 -20.92 -63.36
C LEU A 367 20.13 -21.96 -62.28
N ILE A 368 21.19 -22.74 -62.47
CA ILE A 368 21.68 -23.69 -61.47
C ILE A 368 22.11 -22.96 -60.20
N GLY A 369 22.85 -21.85 -60.31
CA GLY A 369 23.28 -21.02 -59.19
C GLY A 369 22.11 -20.47 -58.38
N ILE A 370 21.10 -19.92 -59.04
CA ILE A 370 19.88 -19.42 -58.39
C ILE A 370 19.14 -20.57 -57.68
N GLY A 371 19.01 -21.73 -58.33
CA GLY A 371 18.38 -22.92 -57.75
C GLY A 371 19.09 -23.41 -56.49
N ALA A 372 20.43 -23.52 -56.54
CA ALA A 372 21.26 -23.93 -55.41
C ALA A 372 21.21 -22.91 -54.25
N PHE A 373 21.27 -21.60 -54.54
CA PHE A 373 21.16 -20.56 -53.52
C PHE A 373 19.79 -20.57 -52.84
N ARG A 374 18.70 -20.71 -53.61
CA ARG A 374 17.33 -20.82 -53.07
C ARG A 374 17.17 -22.07 -52.20
N TYR A 375 17.71 -23.21 -52.63
CA TYR A 375 17.70 -24.44 -51.82
C TYR A 375 18.45 -24.27 -50.50
N TRP A 376 19.64 -23.65 -50.53
CA TRP A 376 20.42 -23.38 -49.33
C TRP A 376 19.73 -22.40 -48.39
N SER A 377 19.11 -21.35 -48.92
CA SER A 377 18.27 -20.40 -48.17
C SER A 377 17.10 -21.09 -47.47
N ILE A 378 16.37 -21.98 -48.13
CA ILE A 378 15.26 -22.73 -47.51
C ILE A 378 15.79 -23.68 -46.43
N ARG A 379 16.93 -24.32 -46.66
CA ARG A 379 17.54 -25.23 -45.68
C ARG A 379 18.03 -24.50 -44.44
N THR A 380 18.61 -23.31 -44.59
CA THR A 380 19.05 -22.47 -43.47
C THR A 380 17.86 -21.90 -42.71
N ALA A 381 16.82 -21.41 -43.40
CA ALA A 381 15.58 -20.98 -42.78
C ALA A 381 14.94 -22.10 -41.94
N SER A 382 14.84 -23.33 -42.48
CA SER A 382 14.29 -24.47 -41.73
C SER A 382 15.11 -24.83 -40.48
N LYS A 383 16.44 -24.69 -40.53
CA LYS A 383 17.29 -24.89 -39.33
C LYS A 383 17.00 -23.82 -38.28
N ASN A 384 16.92 -22.57 -38.70
CA ASN A 384 16.64 -21.43 -37.82
C ASN A 384 15.24 -21.53 -37.20
N ASP A 385 14.24 -21.99 -37.97
CA ASP A 385 12.88 -22.18 -37.45
C ASP A 385 12.82 -23.30 -36.40
N LYS A 386 13.58 -24.39 -36.60
CA LYS A 386 13.70 -25.49 -35.63
C LYS A 386 14.40 -25.04 -34.35
N THR A 387 15.50 -24.29 -34.45
CA THR A 387 16.18 -23.75 -33.26
C THR A 387 15.29 -22.76 -32.53
N ALA A 388 14.61 -21.85 -33.25
CA ALA A 388 13.68 -20.90 -32.66
C ALA A 388 12.47 -21.58 -31.98
N ALA A 389 11.97 -22.69 -32.53
CA ALA A 389 10.93 -23.49 -31.89
C ALA A 389 11.43 -24.23 -30.65
N ALA A 390 12.65 -24.78 -30.69
CA ALA A 390 13.30 -25.40 -29.53
C ALA A 390 13.53 -24.38 -28.41
N ASP A 391 14.02 -23.18 -28.73
CA ASP A 391 14.24 -22.11 -27.76
C ASP A 391 12.92 -21.65 -27.12
N ARG A 392 11.85 -21.52 -27.91
CA ARG A 392 10.50 -21.23 -27.39
C ARG A 392 10.00 -22.31 -26.45
N ALA A 393 10.21 -23.58 -26.79
CA ALA A 393 9.87 -24.72 -25.94
C ALA A 393 10.63 -24.72 -24.60
N THR A 394 11.94 -24.44 -24.63
CA THR A 394 12.76 -24.31 -23.41
C THR A 394 12.28 -23.15 -22.55
N ARG A 395 12.10 -21.96 -23.13
CA ARG A 395 11.60 -20.78 -22.40
C ARG A 395 10.22 -21.01 -21.78
N LEU A 396 9.32 -21.73 -22.47
CA LEU A 396 8.02 -22.08 -21.92
C LEU A 396 8.16 -22.98 -20.69
N THR A 397 8.99 -24.02 -20.80
CA THR A 397 9.28 -24.93 -19.68
C THR A 397 9.89 -24.17 -18.50
N ASP A 398 10.90 -23.32 -18.73
CA ASP A 398 11.56 -22.54 -17.68
C ASP A 398 10.60 -21.57 -16.99
N ARG A 399 9.71 -20.92 -17.75
CA ARG A 399 8.67 -20.05 -17.17
C ARG A 399 7.69 -20.85 -16.31
N CYS A 400 7.25 -22.01 -16.79
CA CYS A 400 6.35 -22.89 -16.05
C CYS A 400 6.98 -23.44 -14.76
N THR A 401 8.24 -23.88 -14.80
CA THR A 401 8.95 -24.39 -13.61
C THR A 401 9.24 -23.27 -12.61
N THR A 402 9.67 -22.09 -13.09
CA THR A 402 9.88 -20.91 -12.24
C THR A 402 8.57 -20.47 -11.57
N ALA A 403 7.47 -20.44 -12.32
CA ALA A 403 6.16 -20.10 -11.78
C ALA A 403 5.68 -21.13 -10.74
N ALA A 404 5.87 -22.43 -10.99
CA ALA A 404 5.56 -23.48 -10.03
C ALA A 404 6.37 -23.32 -8.73
N ALA A 405 7.67 -23.07 -8.82
CA ALA A 405 8.53 -22.85 -7.66
C ALA A 405 8.12 -21.61 -6.85
N GLN A 406 7.74 -20.52 -7.53
CA GLN A 406 7.23 -19.31 -6.87
C GLN A 406 5.88 -19.56 -6.20
N LEU A 407 4.96 -20.31 -6.84
CA LEU A 407 3.67 -20.68 -6.26
C LEU A 407 3.84 -21.61 -5.05
N ALA A 408 4.75 -22.58 -5.13
CA ALA A 408 5.10 -23.46 -4.01
C ALA A 408 5.65 -22.66 -2.83
N LYS A 409 6.60 -21.76 -3.08
CA LYS A 409 7.13 -20.85 -2.04
C LYS A 409 6.03 -20.02 -1.41
N HIS A 410 5.11 -19.50 -2.21
CA HIS A 410 3.98 -18.69 -1.73
C HIS A 410 3.00 -19.52 -0.90
N THR A 411 2.68 -20.74 -1.35
CA THR A 411 1.82 -21.69 -0.64
C THR A 411 2.42 -22.07 0.71
N ASN A 412 3.71 -22.39 0.76
CA ASN A 412 4.43 -22.71 1.99
C ASN A 412 4.49 -21.53 2.97
N ALA A 413 4.44 -20.29 2.46
CA ALA A 413 4.40 -19.09 3.30
C ALA A 413 2.98 -18.74 3.80
N THR A 414 1.92 -19.45 3.38
CA THR A 414 0.52 -19.09 3.70
C THR A 414 0.25 -19.02 5.19
N GLU A 415 0.66 -20.04 5.95
CA GLU A 415 0.43 -20.11 7.40
C GLU A 415 1.14 -18.97 8.14
N SER A 416 2.40 -18.70 7.78
CA SER A 416 3.16 -17.58 8.31
C SER A 416 2.51 -16.24 7.97
N ARG A 417 2.00 -16.06 6.73
CA ARG A 417 1.27 -14.86 6.32
C ARG A 417 -0.03 -14.67 7.10
N GLN A 418 -0.83 -15.73 7.27
CA GLN A 418 -2.08 -15.68 8.04
C GLN A 418 -1.82 -15.35 9.52
N THR A 419 -0.77 -15.91 10.09
CA THR A 419 -0.33 -15.60 11.46
C THR A 419 0.08 -14.13 11.58
N ALA A 420 0.84 -13.60 10.62
CA ALA A 420 1.23 -12.19 10.59
C ALA A 420 0.01 -11.27 10.46
N VAL A 421 -0.92 -11.55 9.54
CA VAL A 421 -2.16 -10.76 9.36
C VAL A 421 -3.01 -10.76 10.64
N THR A 422 -3.15 -11.91 11.30
CA THR A 422 -3.88 -12.02 12.58
C THR A 422 -3.20 -11.22 13.69
N THR A 423 -1.86 -11.27 13.74
CA THR A 423 -1.05 -10.49 14.69
C THR A 423 -1.24 -9.00 14.45
N ASP A 424 -1.09 -8.57 13.19
CA ASP A 424 -1.26 -7.16 12.80
C ASP A 424 -2.67 -6.65 13.15
N LEU A 425 -3.71 -7.42 12.85
CA LEU A 425 -5.09 -7.05 13.17
C LEU A 425 -5.31 -6.97 14.70
N THR A 426 -4.72 -7.87 15.48
CA THR A 426 -4.82 -7.86 16.94
C THR A 426 -4.14 -6.62 17.53
N THR A 427 -2.94 -6.29 17.05
CA THR A 427 -2.21 -5.07 17.44
C THR A 427 -3.00 -3.81 17.10
N ILE A 428 -3.57 -3.73 15.89
CA ILE A 428 -4.42 -2.61 15.49
C ILE A 428 -5.64 -2.49 16.42
N ARG A 429 -6.35 -3.58 16.70
CA ARG A 429 -7.51 -3.57 17.62
C ARG A 429 -7.12 -3.10 19.02
N GLN A 430 -5.97 -3.54 19.54
CA GLN A 430 -5.47 -3.11 20.85
C GLN A 430 -5.20 -1.61 20.90
N HIS A 431 -4.58 -1.04 19.87
CA HIS A 431 -4.31 0.40 19.82
C HIS A 431 -5.56 1.26 19.58
N LEU A 432 -6.55 0.76 18.85
CA LEU A 432 -7.79 1.51 18.59
C LEU A 432 -8.81 1.48 19.74
N THR A 433 -8.68 0.54 20.67
CA THR A 433 -9.59 0.37 21.82
C THR A 433 -9.08 0.99 23.12
N THR A 434 -7.84 1.51 23.15
CA THR A 434 -7.18 2.12 24.33
C THR A 434 -7.05 3.63 24.24
#